data_AF-A0A935R0M2-F1
#
_entry.id   AF-A0A935R0M2-F1
#
_cell.length_a   1.000
_cell.length_b   1.000
_cell.length_c   1.000
_cell.angle_alpha   90.00
_cell.angle_beta   90.00
_cell.angle_gamma   90.00
#
_symmetry.space_group_name_H-M   'P 1'
#
loop_
_entity.id
_entity.type
_entity.pdbx_description
1 polymer ?
#
loop_
_entity_poly.entity_id
_entity_poly.type
_entity_poly.pdbx_seq_one_letter_code
_entity_poly.pdbx_strand_id
1 'polypeptide(L)'
;MTLTQRSPDVHPPLSRPLRALHPRLPLGGKGPAAGDTAFLGISDGEVICDVAASAFDDLFYANIFTYGDVTEVEVIAYPTSGGTRTFELDERGAGTWYGEAWGDDLSMDCDDIGRVQFEVVASGPDGSVSVIYQ
;
A
#
# COMPACT_ATOMS: atom_id res chain seq x y z
N MET A 1 56.17 13.43 -14.80
CA MET A 1 55.13 14.49 -14.71
C MET A 1 53.85 13.88 -15.25
N THR A 2 52.73 13.68 -14.56
CA THR A 2 52.30 13.94 -13.19
C THR A 2 51.11 12.99 -12.98
N LEU A 3 51.11 12.21 -11.89
CA LEU A 3 49.94 11.45 -11.44
C LEU A 3 48.83 12.44 -11.07
N THR A 4 47.59 12.20 -11.51
CA THR A 4 46.42 12.78 -10.83
C THR A 4 45.57 11.66 -10.27
N GLN A 5 45.77 11.48 -8.97
CA GLN A 5 44.97 10.71 -8.03
C GLN A 5 43.67 11.47 -7.74
N ARG A 6 42.51 10.81 -7.80
CA ARG A 6 41.31 11.15 -7.00
C ARG A 6 40.56 9.86 -6.63
N SER A 7 40.69 9.48 -5.36
CA SER A 7 39.77 8.58 -4.64
C SER A 7 38.55 9.38 -4.11
N PRO A 8 37.68 8.80 -3.27
CA PRO A 8 36.55 7.92 -3.59
C PRO A 8 35.21 8.55 -3.13
N ASP A 9 34.10 7.83 -3.34
CA ASP A 9 32.79 7.95 -2.66
C ASP A 9 32.18 9.34 -2.43
N VAL A 10 31.05 9.58 -3.12
CA VAL A 10 29.99 10.43 -2.59
C VAL A 10 28.66 9.68 -2.74
N HIS A 11 28.32 8.92 -1.70
CA HIS A 11 26.92 8.67 -1.35
C HIS A 11 26.24 10.03 -1.11
N PRO A 12 25.12 10.35 -1.78
CA PRO A 12 24.25 11.41 -1.29
C PRO A 12 23.50 10.92 -0.03
N PRO A 13 23.27 11.81 0.96
CA PRO A 13 22.77 11.43 2.28
C PRO A 13 21.31 11.00 2.27
N LEU A 14 21.03 9.91 3.00
CA LEU A 14 19.75 9.62 3.64
C LEU A 14 19.42 10.77 4.61
N SER A 15 18.58 11.73 4.20
CA SER A 15 17.75 12.54 5.13
C SER A 15 16.85 13.50 4.37
N ARG A 16 15.64 13.03 4.05
CA ARG A 16 14.47 13.91 4.06
C ARG A 16 13.48 13.31 5.04
N PRO A 17 13.12 14.01 6.13
CA PRO A 17 11.89 13.66 6.81
C PRO A 17 10.77 13.95 5.81
N LEU A 18 10.09 12.89 5.35
CA LEU A 18 8.75 13.02 4.80
C LEU A 18 7.93 13.69 5.91
N ARG A 19 7.75 15.00 5.75
CA ARG A 19 6.88 15.79 6.60
C ARG A 19 5.49 15.30 6.27
N ALA A 20 5.06 14.30 7.05
CA ALA A 20 3.76 13.70 6.95
C ALA A 20 2.73 14.83 6.98
N LEU A 21 2.12 15.09 5.83
CA LEU A 21 0.91 15.90 5.73
C LEU A 21 -0.21 14.99 6.25
N HIS A 22 -0.22 14.74 7.56
CA HIS A 22 -1.43 14.26 8.20
C HIS A 22 -2.45 15.39 8.03
N PRO A 23 -3.62 15.15 7.42
CA PRO A 23 -4.76 15.98 7.73
C PRO A 23 -4.91 15.92 9.24
N ARG A 24 -4.80 17.09 9.91
CA ARG A 24 -5.11 17.19 11.34
C ARG A 24 -6.55 16.70 11.51
N LEU A 25 -6.72 15.48 11.99
CA LEU A 25 -7.98 15.02 12.55
C LEU A 25 -8.41 16.08 13.58
N PRO A 26 -9.65 16.58 13.55
CA PRO A 26 -10.12 17.50 14.57
C PRO A 26 -10.06 16.79 15.93
N LEU A 27 -9.14 17.23 16.79
CA LEU A 27 -9.08 16.91 18.22
C LEU A 27 -10.30 17.58 18.90
N GLY A 28 -11.47 16.96 18.75
CA GLY A 28 -12.72 17.48 19.29
C GLY A 28 -13.96 16.60 19.06
N GLY A 29 -13.79 15.39 18.52
CA GLY A 29 -14.88 14.42 18.43
C GLY A 29 -15.07 13.69 19.75
N LYS A 30 -16.22 13.89 20.39
CA LYS A 30 -16.78 13.02 21.42
C LYS A 30 -16.52 11.57 20.98
N GLY A 31 -15.77 10.80 21.77
CA GLY A 31 -15.55 9.38 21.48
C GLY A 31 -16.88 8.67 21.25
N PRO A 32 -16.94 7.66 20.36
CA PRO A 32 -18.18 6.95 20.10
C PRO A 32 -18.77 6.47 21.42
N ALA A 33 -20.06 6.73 21.60
CA ALA A 33 -20.76 6.26 22.78
C ALA A 33 -20.77 4.73 22.75
N ALA A 34 -20.67 4.08 23.90
CA ALA A 34 -20.83 2.63 24.01
C ALA A 34 -22.20 2.25 23.42
N GLY A 35 -22.20 1.69 22.21
CA GLY A 35 -23.39 1.42 21.41
C GLY A 35 -23.32 1.88 19.94
N ASP A 36 -22.34 2.70 19.57
CA ASP A 36 -22.08 3.04 18.17
C ASP A 36 -21.41 1.84 17.48
N THR A 37 -21.95 1.42 16.33
CA THR A 37 -21.32 0.43 15.45
C THR A 37 -19.85 0.78 15.29
N ALA A 38 -18.96 -0.17 15.58
CA ALA A 38 -17.53 0.00 15.43
C ALA A 38 -17.26 0.45 13.99
N PHE A 39 -16.98 1.75 13.81
CA PHE A 39 -16.75 2.30 12.48
C PHE A 39 -15.40 1.75 12.02
N LEU A 40 -15.43 0.83 11.06
CA LEU A 40 -14.22 0.43 10.35
C LEU A 40 -13.99 1.34 9.16
N GLY A 41 -12.74 1.49 8.79
CA GLY A 41 -12.42 2.15 7.53
C GLY A 41 -10.94 2.23 7.26
N ILE A 42 -10.65 2.60 6.01
CA ILE A 42 -9.31 2.86 5.52
C ILE A 42 -9.03 4.34 5.70
N SER A 43 -7.99 4.67 6.45
CA SER A 43 -7.57 6.05 6.70
C SER A 43 -6.59 6.57 5.67
N ASP A 44 -5.73 5.70 5.16
CA ASP A 44 -4.72 5.98 4.15
C ASP A 44 -4.19 4.65 3.60
N GLY A 45 -3.47 4.69 2.50
CA GLY A 45 -2.76 3.53 2.00
C GLY A 45 -2.06 3.81 0.69
N GLU A 46 -1.15 2.93 0.31
CA GLU A 46 -0.44 3.00 -0.96
C GLU A 46 -0.31 1.59 -1.53
N VAL A 47 -0.65 1.44 -2.81
CA VAL A 47 -0.37 0.24 -3.60
C VAL A 47 0.49 0.65 -4.78
N ILE A 48 1.65 0.01 -4.93
CA ILE A 48 2.59 0.28 -6.01
C ILE A 48 3.01 -1.03 -6.65
N CYS A 49 3.30 -0.94 -7.93
CA CYS A 49 3.96 -1.96 -8.70
C CYS A 49 5.40 -1.52 -9.00
N ASP A 50 6.39 -2.26 -8.52
CA ASP A 50 7.81 -2.03 -8.80
C ASP A 50 8.24 -2.75 -10.08
N VAL A 51 8.34 -1.96 -11.16
CA VAL A 51 8.76 -2.38 -12.51
C VAL A 51 10.24 -2.72 -12.65
N ALA A 52 11.04 -2.53 -11.59
CA ALA A 52 12.47 -2.79 -11.62
C ALA A 52 12.87 -4.05 -10.82
N ALA A 53 11.92 -4.72 -10.15
CA ALA A 53 12.18 -5.88 -9.32
C ALA A 53 12.29 -7.17 -10.17
N SER A 54 13.41 -7.90 -10.09
CA SER A 54 13.53 -9.24 -10.71
C SER A 54 13.11 -10.34 -9.71
N ALA A 55 12.37 -11.39 -10.07
CA ALA A 55 12.27 -12.08 -11.37
C ALA A 55 10.91 -12.82 -11.47
N PHE A 56 9.92 -12.52 -12.31
CA PHE A 56 9.90 -11.98 -13.67
C PHE A 56 8.55 -11.28 -13.99
N ASP A 57 8.30 -10.09 -13.45
CA ASP A 57 8.78 -8.82 -14.04
C ASP A 57 8.29 -7.62 -13.20
N ASP A 58 7.36 -7.83 -12.26
CA ASP A 58 7.04 -6.83 -11.23
C ASP A 58 6.78 -7.40 -9.84
N LEU A 59 6.92 -6.52 -8.85
CA LEU A 59 6.48 -6.76 -7.48
C LEU A 59 5.38 -5.77 -7.10
N PHE A 60 4.21 -6.27 -6.72
CA PHE A 60 3.16 -5.47 -6.11
C PHE A 60 3.38 -5.41 -4.61
N TYR A 61 3.43 -4.20 -4.04
CA TYR A 61 3.47 -4.00 -2.61
C TYR A 61 2.34 -3.08 -2.17
N ALA A 62 1.74 -3.41 -1.03
CA ALA A 62 0.67 -2.63 -0.43
C ALA A 62 1.00 -2.33 1.04
N ASN A 63 0.68 -1.10 1.43
CA ASN A 63 0.75 -0.65 2.82
C ASN A 63 -0.51 0.16 3.14
N ILE A 64 -1.41 -0.43 3.92
CA ILE A 64 -2.77 0.09 4.14
C ILE A 64 -3.00 0.36 5.63
N PHE A 65 -3.48 1.56 5.95
CA PHE A 65 -3.79 1.97 7.32
C PHE A 65 -5.29 1.94 7.56
N THR A 66 -5.72 1.04 8.45
CA THR A 66 -7.13 0.90 8.83
C THR A 66 -7.38 1.27 10.29
N TYR A 67 -8.63 1.58 10.60
CA TYR A 67 -9.14 1.75 11.96
C TYR A 67 -10.41 0.93 12.14
N GLY A 68 -10.76 0.67 13.39
CA GLY A 68 -11.86 -0.23 13.75
C GLY A 68 -11.42 -1.70 13.78
N ASP A 69 -12.40 -2.59 13.87
CA ASP A 69 -12.16 -4.03 13.96
C ASP A 69 -12.12 -4.64 12.54
N VAL A 70 -10.98 -4.48 11.87
CA VAL A 70 -10.75 -5.07 10.54
C VAL A 70 -10.21 -6.49 10.70
N THR A 71 -10.78 -7.42 9.94
CA THR A 71 -10.40 -8.84 9.92
C THR A 71 -9.56 -9.23 8.72
N GLU A 72 -9.75 -8.57 7.59
CA GLU A 72 -9.09 -8.89 6.32
C GLU A 72 -8.99 -7.62 5.47
N VAL A 73 -7.92 -7.55 4.68
CA VAL A 73 -7.73 -6.50 3.68
C VAL A 73 -7.28 -7.17 2.39
N GLU A 74 -8.01 -6.90 1.31
CA GLU A 74 -7.70 -7.37 -0.03
C GLU A 74 -7.36 -6.19 -0.95
N VAL A 75 -6.46 -6.43 -1.89
CA VAL A 75 -6.13 -5.50 -2.96
C VAL A 75 -6.54 -6.11 -4.29
N ILE A 76 -7.36 -5.38 -5.04
CA ILE A 76 -7.83 -5.76 -6.37
C ILE A 76 -7.14 -4.88 -7.41
N ALA A 77 -6.37 -5.50 -8.29
CA ALA A 77 -5.73 -4.86 -9.42
C ALA A 77 -6.61 -4.94 -10.67
N TYR A 78 -6.82 -3.78 -11.31
CA TYR A 78 -7.53 -3.59 -12.56
C TYR A 78 -6.53 -3.18 -13.65
N PRO A 79 -5.91 -4.16 -14.33
CA PRO A 79 -5.08 -3.88 -15.50
C PRO A 79 -5.93 -3.34 -16.66
N THR A 80 -5.37 -2.43 -17.46
CA THR A 80 -6.05 -1.86 -18.65
C THR A 80 -6.35 -2.94 -19.72
N SER A 81 -5.55 -4.00 -19.76
CA SER A 81 -5.75 -5.19 -20.58
C SER A 81 -5.77 -6.44 -19.69
N GLY A 82 -6.79 -7.29 -19.85
CA GLY A 82 -6.92 -8.53 -19.08
C GLY A 82 -8.11 -8.55 -18.12
N GLY A 83 -8.07 -9.48 -17.16
CA GLY A 83 -9.07 -9.62 -16.10
C GLY A 83 -8.53 -9.09 -14.77
N THR A 84 -9.42 -8.91 -13.79
CA THR A 84 -9.04 -8.49 -12.43
C THR A 84 -8.16 -9.51 -11.74
N ARG A 85 -7.29 -9.05 -10.85
CA ARG A 85 -6.46 -9.88 -9.97
C ARG A 85 -6.60 -9.42 -8.53
N THR A 86 -6.50 -10.34 -7.60
CA THR A 86 -6.69 -10.05 -6.17
C THR A 86 -5.59 -10.73 -5.37
N PHE A 87 -5.08 -10.03 -4.36
CA PHE A 87 -4.23 -10.61 -3.33
C PHE A 87 -4.63 -10.08 -1.94
N GLU A 88 -4.49 -10.93 -0.94
CA GLU A 88 -4.77 -10.61 0.46
C GLU A 88 -3.51 -10.01 1.14
N LEU A 89 -3.72 -9.16 2.14
CA LEU A 89 -2.64 -8.62 2.96
C LEU A 89 -2.47 -9.48 4.23
N ASP A 90 -1.44 -10.32 4.24
CA ASP A 90 -1.24 -11.34 5.27
C ASP A 90 -0.56 -10.81 6.55
N GLU A 91 0.13 -9.67 6.49
CA GLU A 91 0.87 -9.11 7.62
C GLU A 91 0.11 -7.96 8.30
N ARG A 92 -0.22 -8.12 9.59
CA ARG A 92 -0.97 -7.13 10.39
C ARG A 92 -0.19 -6.64 11.61
N GLY A 93 -0.13 -5.32 11.79
CA GLY A 93 0.39 -4.68 13.00
C GLY A 93 -0.27 -3.35 13.32
N ALA A 94 -0.87 -3.21 14.52
CA ALA A 94 -1.40 -1.95 15.05
C ALA A 94 -2.29 -1.12 14.08
N GLY A 95 -3.14 -1.78 13.27
CA GLY A 95 -3.99 -1.13 12.27
C GLY A 95 -3.32 -0.88 10.93
N THR A 96 -2.09 -1.38 10.72
CA THR A 96 -1.40 -1.37 9.44
C THR A 96 -1.39 -2.78 8.85
N TRP A 97 -1.60 -2.86 7.55
CA TRP A 97 -1.64 -4.08 6.75
C TRP A 97 -0.60 -4.00 5.65
N TYR A 98 0.18 -5.05 5.51
CA TYR A 98 1.21 -5.19 4.49
C TYR A 98 1.00 -6.46 3.71
N GLY A 99 1.33 -6.42 2.43
CA GLY A 99 1.32 -7.58 1.57
C GLY A 99 2.13 -7.32 0.31
N GLU A 100 2.71 -8.41 -0.19
CA GLU A 100 3.50 -8.44 -1.40
C GLU A 100 2.96 -9.56 -2.29
N ALA A 101 2.83 -9.29 -3.58
CA ALA A 101 2.44 -10.29 -4.57
C ALA A 101 3.31 -10.14 -5.82
N TRP A 102 3.85 -11.26 -6.30
CA TRP A 102 4.66 -11.25 -7.52
C TRP A 102 3.76 -11.14 -8.74
N GLY A 103 4.24 -10.40 -9.75
CA GLY A 103 3.50 -10.21 -11.00
C GLY A 103 3.15 -11.52 -11.69
N ASP A 104 4.03 -12.52 -11.65
CA ASP A 104 3.77 -13.84 -12.22
C ASP A 104 2.66 -14.61 -11.49
N ASP A 105 2.61 -14.54 -10.16
CA ASP A 105 1.53 -15.09 -9.33
C ASP A 105 0.18 -14.43 -9.65
N LEU A 106 0.21 -13.14 -9.97
CA LEU A 106 -0.97 -12.42 -10.45
C LEU A 106 -1.16 -12.54 -11.96
N SER A 107 -0.28 -13.21 -12.71
CA SER A 107 -0.28 -13.21 -14.17
C SER A 107 -0.47 -11.79 -14.74
N MET A 108 0.29 -10.84 -14.18
CA MET A 108 0.27 -9.42 -14.48
C MET A 108 1.69 -8.88 -14.60
N ASP A 109 1.81 -7.94 -15.53
CA ASP A 109 3.05 -7.23 -15.81
C ASP A 109 2.72 -5.73 -16.01
N CYS A 110 2.95 -4.89 -15.00
CA CYS A 110 2.59 -3.50 -15.01
C CYS A 110 3.45 -2.63 -15.92
N ASP A 111 4.65 -3.09 -16.31
CA ASP A 111 5.46 -2.39 -17.31
C ASP A 111 4.95 -2.66 -18.75
N ASP A 112 4.35 -3.83 -19.00
CA ASP A 112 3.69 -4.21 -20.25
C ASP A 112 2.24 -3.67 -20.38
N ILE A 113 1.50 -3.62 -19.27
CA ILE A 113 0.06 -3.25 -19.24
C ILE A 113 -0.12 -1.72 -19.22
N GLY A 114 0.93 -0.96 -18.94
CA GLY A 114 1.01 0.51 -19.01
C GLY A 114 0.34 1.26 -17.87
N ARG A 115 -0.87 0.88 -17.46
CA ARG A 115 -1.55 1.39 -16.25
C ARG A 115 -2.36 0.31 -15.54
N VAL A 116 -2.25 0.29 -14.22
CA VAL A 116 -3.03 -0.53 -13.30
C VAL A 116 -3.74 0.40 -12.32
N GLN A 117 -5.04 0.20 -12.14
CA GLN A 117 -5.82 0.85 -11.07
C GLN A 117 -5.99 -0.14 -9.92
N PHE A 118 -6.00 0.34 -8.68
CA PHE A 118 -6.18 -0.50 -7.52
C PHE A 118 -7.47 -0.16 -6.77
N GLU A 119 -8.16 -1.18 -6.29
CA GLU A 119 -9.21 -1.07 -5.27
C GLU A 119 -8.71 -1.79 -4.02
N VAL A 120 -8.83 -1.15 -2.86
CA VAL A 120 -8.48 -1.77 -1.58
C VAL A 120 -9.75 -1.94 -0.78
N VAL A 121 -10.01 -3.17 -0.34
CA VAL A 121 -11.22 -3.57 0.38
C VAL A 121 -10.82 -4.02 1.77
N ALA A 122 -11.36 -3.38 2.80
CA ALA A 122 -11.20 -3.80 4.19
C ALA A 122 -12.53 -4.35 4.73
N SER A 123 -12.51 -5.55 5.28
CA SER A 123 -13.69 -6.25 5.81
C SER A 123 -13.61 -6.38 7.34
N GLY A 124 -14.77 -6.28 8.00
CA GLY A 124 -14.92 -6.48 9.44
C GLY A 124 -15.65 -7.78 9.79
N PRO A 125 -15.59 -8.23 11.06
CA PRO A 125 -16.18 -9.50 11.50
C PRO A 125 -17.72 -9.49 11.46
N ASP A 126 -18.34 -8.31 11.39
CA ASP A 126 -19.78 -8.10 11.30
C ASP A 126 -20.28 -7.97 9.86
N GLY A 127 -19.40 -8.17 8.87
CA GLY A 127 -19.71 -8.01 7.46
C GLY A 127 -19.70 -6.56 6.97
N SER A 128 -19.24 -5.61 7.79
CA SER A 128 -18.99 -4.24 7.32
C SER A 128 -17.79 -4.19 6.37
N VAL A 129 -17.83 -3.24 5.42
CA VAL A 129 -16.85 -3.11 4.35
C VAL A 129 -16.49 -1.64 4.14
N SER A 130 -15.21 -1.35 3.93
CA SER A 130 -14.70 -0.05 3.49
C SER A 130 -13.83 -0.22 2.25
N VAL A 131 -13.95 0.72 1.30
CA VAL A 131 -13.28 0.64 0.00
C VAL A 131 -12.61 1.96 -0.32
N ILE A 132 -11.39 1.91 -0.84
CA ILE A 132 -10.72 3.05 -1.49
C ILE A 132 -10.21 2.67 -2.88
N TYR A 133 -10.10 3.67 -3.75
CA TYR A 133 -9.57 3.54 -5.11
C TYR A 133 -8.26 4.31 -5.21
N GLN A 134 -7.25 3.70 -5.83
CA GLN A 134 -5.94 4.28 -6.10
C GLN A 134 -5.58 4.19 -7.57
#